data_AF-A0A7W1TRY1-F1
#
_entry.id   AF-A0A7W1TRY1-F1
#
_cell.length_a   1.000
_cell.length_b   1.000
_cell.length_c   1.000
_cell.angle_alpha   90.00
_cell.angle_beta   90.00
_cell.angle_gamma   90.00
#
_symmetry.space_group_name_H-M   'P 1'
#
loop_
_entity.id
_entity.type
_entity.pdbx_description
1 polymer ?
#
loop_
_entity_poly.entity_id
_entity_poly.type
_entity_poly.pdbx_seq_one_letter_code
_entity_poly.pdbx_strand_id
1 'polypeptide(L)' 'MEINAERFPTLGTDLEASGAVKIGQIGVATARLMRQRTLVDFGVQWLQANEHA' A
#
# COMPACT_ATOMS: atom_id res chain seq x y z
N MET A 1 2.88 20.41 -8.77
CA MET A 1 2.74 19.94 -7.36
C MET A 1 3.72 18.80 -7.18
N GLU A 2 4.54 18.87 -6.14
CA GLU A 2 5.39 17.77 -5.71
C GLU A 2 4.60 16.93 -4.69
N ILE A 3 4.67 15.59 -4.81
CA ILE A 3 3.96 14.66 -3.92
C ILE A 3 5.04 13.89 -3.14
N ASN A 4 4.96 13.90 -1.80
CA ASN A 4 5.83 13.07 -0.97
C ASN A 4 5.33 11.62 -1.01
N ALA A 5 6.10 10.76 -1.67
CA ALA A 5 5.85 9.32 -1.78
C ALA A 5 6.84 8.47 -0.97
N GLU A 6 7.74 9.07 -0.17
CA GLU A 6 8.80 8.36 0.57
C GLU A 6 8.25 7.31 1.54
N ARG A 7 7.02 7.52 2.02
CA ARG A 7 6.36 6.67 3.00
C ARG A 7 5.55 5.53 2.38
N PHE A 8 5.40 5.50 1.06
CA PHE A 8 4.60 4.48 0.36
C PHE A 8 5.16 3.06 0.50
N PRO A 9 6.48 2.82 0.58
CA PRO A 9 7.01 1.48 0.85
C PRO A 9 6.54 0.91 2.21
N THR A 10 6.56 1.71 3.28
CA THR A 10 6.10 1.28 4.62
C THR A 10 4.59 1.05 4.61
N LEU A 11 3.82 2.00 4.06
CA LEU A 11 2.37 1.84 3.87
C LEU A 11 2.02 0.58 3.08
N GLY A 12 2.78 0.29 2.01
CA GLY A 12 2.61 -0.91 1.19
C GLY A 12 2.84 -2.20 1.97
N THR A 13 3.86 -2.21 2.83
CA THR A 13 4.15 -3.36 3.73
C THR A 13 3.00 -3.60 4.70
N ASP A 14 2.45 -2.54 5.30
CA ASP A 14 1.34 -2.66 6.25
C ASP A 14 0.03 -3.07 5.55
N LEU A 15 -0.19 -2.60 4.33
CA LEU A 15 -1.32 -3.07 3.52
C LEU A 15 -1.19 -4.55 3.16
N GLU A 16 0.00 -5.02 2.80
CA GLU A 16 0.24 -6.46 2.58
C GLU A 16 -0.06 -7.26 3.85
N ALA A 17 0.39 -6.79 5.02
CA ALA A 17 0.11 -7.42 6.31
C ALA A 17 -1.39 -7.47 6.67
N SER A 18 -2.20 -6.52 6.16
CA SER A 18 -3.66 -6.52 6.35
C SER A 18 -4.40 -7.66 5.61
N GLY A 19 -3.73 -8.35 4.68
CA GLY A 19 -4.35 -9.38 3.83
C GLY A 19 -5.19 -8.83 2.66
N ALA A 20 -5.22 -7.52 2.45
CA ALA A 20 -5.95 -6.89 1.34
C ALA A 20 -5.30 -7.06 -0.04
N VAL A 21 -4.06 -7.56 -0.09
CA VAL A 21 -3.27 -7.72 -1.32
C VAL A 21 -3.17 -9.20 -1.69
N LYS A 22 -3.53 -9.55 -2.93
CA LYS A 22 -3.20 -10.85 -3.50
C LYS A 22 -1.82 -10.79 -4.13
N ILE A 23 -0.89 -11.60 -3.61
CA ILE A 23 0.48 -11.68 -4.11
C ILE A 23 0.63 -12.97 -4.92
N GLY A 24 1.25 -12.90 -6.10
CA GLY A 24 1.46 -14.05 -6.97
C GLY A 24 2.57 -13.82 -7.99
N GLN A 25 2.78 -14.79 -8.88
CA GLN A 25 3.77 -14.72 -9.96
C GLN A 25 3.09 -14.49 -11.31
N ILE A 26 3.67 -13.63 -12.14
CA ILE A 26 3.36 -13.47 -13.57
C ILE A 26 4.66 -13.68 -14.34
N GLY A 27 4.84 -14.90 -14.88
CA GLY A 27 6.15 -15.34 -15.39
C GLY A 27 7.16 -15.41 -14.25
N VAL A 28 8.24 -14.64 -14.35
CA VAL A 28 9.30 -14.53 -13.32
C VAL A 28 9.12 -13.32 -12.39
N ALA A 29 8.05 -12.52 -12.57
CA ALA A 29 7.81 -11.32 -11.79
C ALA A 29 6.81 -11.56 -10.65
N THR A 30 7.16 -11.08 -9.45
CA THR A 30 6.21 -10.97 -8.33
C THR A 30 5.23 -9.83 -8.61
N ALA A 31 3.96 -10.19 -8.81
CA ALA A 31 2.86 -9.26 -9.02
C ALA A 31 1.94 -9.16 -7.81
N ARG A 32 1.24 -8.03 -7.73
CA ARG A 32 0.29 -7.71 -6.65
C ARG A 32 -1.00 -7.22 -7.26
N LEU A 33 -2.13 -7.79 -6.81
CA LEU A 33 -3.46 -7.35 -7.19
C LEU A 33 -4.24 -6.94 -5.94
N MET A 34 -4.85 -5.76 -5.99
CA MET A 34 -5.65 -5.21 -4.91
C MET A 34 -6.81 -4.38 -5.48
N ARG A 35 -7.88 -4.21 -4.68
CA ARG A 35 -8.94 -3.24 -5.03
C ARG A 35 -8.44 -1.84 -4.75
N GLN A 36 -8.46 -0.97 -5.75
CA GLN A 36 -8.00 0.42 -5.61
C GLN A 36 -8.70 1.15 -4.45
N ARG A 37 -10.03 0.97 -4.30
CA ARG A 37 -10.79 1.58 -3.21
C ARG A 37 -10.24 1.18 -1.83
N THR A 38 -9.97 -0.10 -1.62
CA THR A 38 -9.39 -0.61 -0.37
C THR A 38 -7.99 -0.04 -0.14
N LEU A 39 -7.14 0.03 -1.17
CA LEU A 39 -5.81 0.62 -1.10
C LEU A 39 -5.86 2.12 -0.70
N VAL A 40 -6.74 2.90 -1.33
CA VAL A 40 -6.85 4.34 -1.07
C VAL A 40 -7.45 4.61 0.31
N ASP A 41 -8.53 3.92 0.67
CA ASP A 41 -9.18 4.09 1.98
C ASP A 41 -8.21 3.71 3.12
N PHE A 42 -7.45 2.62 2.95
CA PHE A 42 -6.38 2.25 3.89
C PHE A 42 -5.29 3.32 3.95
N GLY A 43 -4.82 3.81 2.80
CA GLY A 43 -3.74 4.80 2.75
C GLY A 43 -4.09 6.12 3.43
N VAL A 44 -5.35 6.58 3.31
CA VAL A 44 -5.83 7.78 4.00
C VAL A 44 -5.78 7.58 5.53
N GLN A 45 -6.32 6.47 6.03
CA GLN A 45 -6.31 6.18 7.47
C GLN A 45 -4.89 5.99 8.00
N TRP A 46 -4.04 5.31 7.23
CA TRP A 46 -2.66 5.05 7.60
C TRP A 46 -1.85 6.34 7.71
N LEU A 47 -1.99 7.25 6.75
CA LEU A 47 -1.29 8.54 6.77
C LEU A 47 -1.72 9.40 7.96
N GLN A 48 -3.02 9.43 8.27
CA GLN A 48 -3.56 10.14 9.45
C GLN A 48 -3.01 9.56 10.76
N ALA A 49 -2.93 8.24 10.88
CA ALA A 49 -2.42 7.58 12.09
C ALA A 49 -0.91 7.79 12.30
N ASN A 50 -0.18 8.16 11.24
CA ASN A 50 1.28 8.26 11.26
C ASN A 50 1.76 9.68 10.85
N GLU A 51 0.96 10.72 11.08
CA GLU A 51 1.26 12.11 10.64
C GLU A 51 2.51 12.72 11.33
N HIS A 52 2.93 12.15 12.45
CA HIS A 52 4.07 12.62 13.26
C HIS A 52 5.23 11.62 13.38
N ALA A 53 5.20 10.53 12.62
CA ALA A 53 6.22 9.48 12.63
C ALA A 53 7.40 9.80 11.70
#